data_AF-A0A2M7N4H7-F1
#
_entry.id   AF-A0A2M7N4H7-F1
#
_cell.length_a   1.000
_cell.length_b   1.000
_cell.length_c   1.000
_cell.angle_alpha   90.00
_cell.angle_beta   90.00
_cell.angle_gamma   90.00
#
_symmetry.space_group_name_H-M   'P 1'
#
loop_
_entity.id
_entity.type
_entity.pdbx_description
1 polymer ?
#
loop_
_entity_poly.entity_id
_entity_poly.type
_entity_poly.pdbx_seq_one_letter_code
_entity_poly.pdbx_strand_id
1 'polypeptide(L)' 'MTVSIKRARDILQQAELLLTAKQVQVALHRVAQQINDQLGETHPLVLSVMAGSVVFSGQLLPLLNFPLD' A
#
# COMPACT_ATOMS: atom_id res chain seq x y z
N MET A 1 4.88 11.98 -20.58
CA MET A 1 6.15 11.34 -20.99
C MET A 1 5.88 9.86 -21.21
N THR A 2 5.98 9.36 -22.44
CA THR A 2 5.77 7.94 -22.75
C THR A 2 7.11 7.22 -22.74
N VAL A 3 7.36 6.39 -21.72
CA VAL A 3 8.56 5.54 -21.64
C VAL A 3 8.36 4.33 -22.53
N SER A 4 9.33 3.99 -23.39
CA SER A 4 9.24 2.77 -24.21
C SER A 4 9.35 1.51 -23.34
N ILE A 5 8.73 0.40 -23.76
CA ILE A 5 8.76 -0.86 -23.00
C ILE A 5 10.20 -1.30 -22.70
N LYS A 6 11.10 -1.17 -23.67
CA LYS A 6 12.53 -1.47 -23.49
C LYS A 6 13.14 -0.63 -22.36
N ARG A 7 12.94 0.70 -22.42
CA ARG A 7 13.48 1.61 -21.40
C ARG A 7 12.89 1.36 -20.01
N ALA A 8 11.60 1.01 -19.91
CA ALA A 8 10.97 0.66 -18.64
C ALA A 8 11.60 -0.60 -18.01
N ARG A 9 11.91 -1.60 -18.83
CA ARG A 9 12.61 -2.83 -18.37
C ARG A 9 14.05 -2.55 -17.96
N ASP A 10 14.77 -1.73 -18.71
CA ASP A 10 16.15 -1.35 -18.39
C ASP A 10 16.22 -0.62 -17.04
N ILE A 11 15.27 0.30 -16.77
CA ILE A 11 15.14 0.97 -15.48
C ILE A 11 14.91 -0.04 -14.35
N LEU A 12 13.98 -0.98 -14.53
CA LEU A 12 13.70 -2.00 -13.52
C LEU A 12 14.91 -2.90 -13.23
N GLN A 13 15.67 -3.27 -14.26
CA GLN A 13 16.85 -4.12 -14.11
C GLN A 13 17.99 -3.42 -13.36
N GLN A 14 18.13 -2.11 -13.52
CA GLN A 14 19.20 -1.31 -12.90
C GLN A 14 18.79 -0.71 -11.56
N ALA A 15 17.54 -0.90 -11.13
CA ALA A 15 17.03 -0.32 -9.90
C ALA A 15 17.69 -0.92 -8.66
N GLU A 16 17.97 -0.06 -7.69
CA GLU A 16 18.41 -0.47 -6.36
C GLU A 16 17.20 -0.90 -5.52
N LEU A 17 17.33 -2.05 -4.85
CA LEU A 17 16.30 -2.53 -3.92
C LEU A 17 16.39 -1.79 -2.58
N LEU A 18 15.54 -0.78 -2.38
CA LEU A 18 15.48 -0.05 -1.11
C LEU A 18 14.80 -0.87 0.01
N LEU A 19 13.69 -1.53 -0.30
CA LEU A 19 12.91 -2.34 0.63
C LEU A 19 12.44 -3.62 -0.06
N THR A 20 12.64 -4.75 0.60
CA THR A 20 12.12 -6.04 0.13
C THR A 20 10.59 -6.06 0.23
N ALA A 21 9.95 -6.89 -0.60
CA ALA A 21 8.51 -7.14 -0.49
C ALA A 21 8.10 -7.57 0.93
N LYS A 22 8.92 -8.39 1.61
CA LYS A 22 8.67 -8.82 2.99
C LYS A 22 8.71 -7.64 3.98
N GLN A 23 9.68 -6.74 3.86
CA GLN A 23 9.74 -5.54 4.71
C GLN A 23 8.53 -4.64 4.50
N VAL A 24 8.09 -4.47 3.25
CA VAL A 24 6.87 -3.71 2.92
C VAL A 24 5.63 -4.37 3.54
N GLN A 25 5.49 -5.70 3.45
CA GLN A 25 4.38 -6.42 4.06
C GLN A 25 4.36 -6.29 5.59
N VAL A 26 5.52 -6.42 6.24
CA VAL A 26 5.63 -6.22 7.70
C VAL A 26 5.22 -4.79 8.09
N ALA A 27 5.67 -3.79 7.34
CA ALA A 27 5.29 -2.40 7.58
C ALA A 27 3.78 -2.18 7.36
N LEU A 28 3.20 -2.80 6.34
CA LEU A 28 1.77 -2.73 6.03
C LEU A 28 0.92 -3.35 7.14
N HIS A 29 1.28 -4.53 7.65
CA HIS A 29 0.61 -5.14 8.81
C HIS A 29 0.69 -4.26 10.06
N ARG A 30 1.85 -3.63 10.32
CA ARG A 30 2.00 -2.69 11.44
C ARG A 30 1.05 -1.50 11.30
N VAL A 31 0.93 -0.92 10.11
CA VAL A 31 0.01 0.19 9.84
C VAL A 31 -1.44 -0.25 10.05
N ALA A 32 -1.84 -1.41 9.54
CA ALA A 32 -3.18 -1.95 9.75
C ALA A 32 -3.52 -2.11 11.25
N GLN A 33 -2.58 -2.67 12.03
CA GLN A 33 -2.75 -2.82 13.47
C GLN A 33 -2.95 -1.45 14.15
N GLN A 34 -2.11 -0.47 13.83
CA GLN A 34 -2.23 0.88 14.39
C GLN A 34 -3.56 1.55 14.05
N ILE A 35 -4.07 1.34 12.83
CA ILE A 35 -5.38 1.87 12.41
C ILE A 35 -6.51 1.17 13.19
N ASN A 36 -6.48 -0.17 13.29
CA ASN A 36 -7.45 -0.93 14.07
C ASN A 36 -7.50 -0.47 15.53
N ASP A 37 -6.34 -0.32 16.17
CA ASP A 37 -6.24 0.07 17.58
C ASP A 37 -6.76 1.49 17.83
N GLN A 38 -6.61 2.40 16.86
CA GLN A 38 -6.96 3.82 17.03
C GLN A 38 -8.37 4.16 16.55
N LEU A 39 -8.86 3.49 15.51
CA LEU A 39 -10.06 3.89 14.77
C LEU A 39 -11.12 2.77 14.67
N GLY A 40 -10.86 1.57 15.18
CA GLY A 40 -11.76 0.42 15.03
C GLY A 40 -13.18 0.64 15.56
N GLU A 41 -13.32 1.47 16.59
CA GLU A 41 -14.60 1.76 17.24
C GLU A 41 -15.22 3.10 16.78
N THR A 42 -14.64 3.77 15.78
CA THR A 42 -15.05 5.14 15.39
C THR A 42 -15.83 5.19 14.08
N HIS A 43 -16.10 4.05 13.43
CA HIS A 43 -16.73 3.99 12.11
C HIS A 43 -16.07 4.94 11.08
N PRO A 44 -14.78 4.77 10.76
CA PRO A 44 -14.05 5.72 9.94
C PRO A 44 -14.35 5.53 8.44
N LEU A 45 -14.39 6.65 7.72
CA LEU A 45 -14.41 6.69 6.25
C LEU A 45 -12.99 6.51 5.69
N VAL A 46 -12.76 5.55 4.80
CA VAL A 46 -11.43 5.29 4.22
C VAL A 46 -11.33 5.80 2.78
N LEU A 47 -10.72 6.97 2.62
CA LEU A 47 -10.53 7.60 1.30
C LEU A 47 -9.17 7.23 0.68
N SER A 48 -9.18 6.48 -0.42
CA SER A 48 -7.97 6.18 -1.19
C SER A 48 -7.67 7.27 -2.23
N VAL A 49 -6.50 7.92 -2.12
CA VAL A 49 -6.10 8.99 -3.03
C VAL A 49 -5.49 8.41 -4.31
N MET A 50 -6.29 8.37 -5.37
CA MET A 50 -5.86 7.87 -6.67
C MET A 50 -4.74 8.71 -7.31
N ALA A 51 -3.82 8.10 -8.08
CA ALA A 51 -3.80 6.68 -8.50
C ALA A 51 -2.80 5.79 -7.75
N GLY A 52 -1.74 6.38 -7.16
CA GLY A 52 -0.62 5.63 -6.60
C GLY A 52 -0.95 4.77 -5.39
N SER A 53 -2.05 5.06 -4.68
CA SER A 53 -2.45 4.32 -3.48
C SER A 53 -3.15 2.99 -3.77
N VAL A 54 -3.61 2.73 -5.00
CA VAL A 54 -4.54 1.63 -5.27
C VAL A 54 -4.01 0.26 -4.82
N VAL A 55 -2.73 -0.01 -5.05
CA VAL A 55 -2.09 -1.28 -4.66
C VAL A 55 -1.94 -1.38 -3.14
N PHE A 56 -1.58 -0.28 -2.49
CA PHE A 56 -1.42 -0.23 -1.04
C PHE A 56 -2.78 -0.37 -0.34
N SER A 57 -3.79 0.40 -0.75
CA SER A 57 -5.14 0.31 -0.20
C SER A 57 -5.74 -1.08 -0.42
N GLY A 58 -5.57 -1.68 -1.60
CA GLY A 58 -6.06 -3.05 -1.86
C GLY A 58 -5.45 -4.11 -0.94
N GLN A 59 -4.22 -3.89 -0.46
CA GLN A 59 -3.56 -4.77 0.51
C GLN A 59 -3.92 -4.42 1.96
N LEU A 60 -4.12 -3.14 2.26
CA LEU A 60 -4.42 -2.65 3.61
C LEU A 60 -5.87 -2.94 4.03
N LEU A 61 -6.84 -2.66 3.16
CA LEU A 61 -8.27 -2.74 3.49
C LEU A 61 -8.71 -4.11 4.04
N PRO A 62 -8.25 -5.26 3.50
CA PRO A 62 -8.59 -6.57 4.06
C PRO A 62 -8.06 -6.85 5.47
N LEU A 63 -7.14 -6.02 5.99
CA LEU A 63 -6.57 -6.15 7.33
C LEU A 63 -7.25 -5.25 8.37
N LEU A 64 -8.20 -4.41 7.93
CA LEU A 64 -8.99 -3.57 8.82
C LEU A 64 -10.18 -4.38 9.34
N ASN A 65 -10.23 -4.60 10.66
CA ASN A 65 -11.15 -5.54 11.30
C ASN A 65 -12.41 -4.87 11.85
N PHE A 66 -12.86 -3.82 11.17
CA PHE A 66 -14.01 -3.01 11.58
C PHE A 66 -14.86 -2.62 10.35
N PRO A 67 -16.13 -2.26 10.52
CA PRO A 67 -16.99 -1.81 9.44
C PRO A 67 -16.41 -0.56 8.76
N LEU A 68 -16.35 -0.55 7.42
CA LEU A 68 -15.82 0.53 6.61
C LEU A 68 -16.93 1.17 5.78
N ASP A 69 -16.85 2.49 5.65
CA ASP A 69 -17.54 3.29 4.64
C ASP A 69 -16.53 3.90 3.66
#